data_AF-A0A3B9MC05-F1
#
_entry.id   AF-A0A3B9MC05-F1
#
_cell.length_a   1.000
_cell.length_b   1.000
_cell.length_c   1.000
_cell.angle_alpha   90.00
_cell.angle_beta   90.00
_cell.angle_gamma   90.00
#
_symmetry.space_group_name_H-M   'P 1'
#
loop_
_entity.id
_entity.type
_entity.pdbx_description
1 polymer ?
#
loop_
_entity_poly.entity_id
_entity_poly.type
_entity_poly.pdbx_seq_one_letter_code
_entity_poly.pdbx_strand_id
1 'polypeptide(L)' 'MEKSEEEGASTGRYVVVKALEDGVVIMGLTRGKDTRSHHSERLDAGEV' A
#
# COMPACT_ATOMS: atom_id res chain seq x y z
N MET A 1 21.27 14.88 26.34
CA MET A 1 21.12 13.85 25.30
C MET A 1 19.65 13.86 24.96
N GLU A 2 19.33 14.50 23.84
CA GLU A 2 17.96 14.70 23.35
C GLU A 2 17.28 13.33 23.20
N LYS A 3 16.24 13.07 24.00
CA LYS A 3 15.28 12.02 23.67
C LYS A 3 14.30 12.65 22.70
N SER A 4 14.49 12.40 21.41
CA SER A 4 13.45 12.62 20.41
C SER A 4 12.32 11.63 20.70
N GLU A 5 11.22 12.14 21.22
CA GLU A 5 9.96 11.43 21.38
C GLU A 5 9.43 11.09 19.97
N GLU A 6 9.52 9.81 19.56
CA GLU A 6 8.75 9.32 18.42
C GLU A 6 7.28 9.31 18.84
N GLU A 7 6.57 10.39 18.54
CA GLU A 7 5.14 10.50 18.77
C GLU A 7 4.40 9.39 18.00
N GLY A 8 3.64 8.61 18.76
CA GLY A 8 2.93 7.45 18.28
C GLY A 8 1.85 7.81 17.27
N ALA A 9 1.99 7.25 16.08
CA ALA A 9 0.85 6.78 15.32
C ALA A 9 1.21 5.37 14.84
N SER A 10 0.33 4.40 15.07
CA SER A 10 0.42 3.08 14.45
C SER A 10 0.12 3.16 12.94
N THR A 11 0.73 4.11 12.24
CA THR A 11 0.60 4.29 10.80
C THR A 11 1.55 3.29 10.15
N GLY A 12 0.99 2.17 9.70
CA GLY A 12 1.73 1.26 8.83
C GLY A 12 2.31 2.02 7.64
N ARG A 13 3.48 1.60 7.15
CA ARG A 13 4.05 2.13 5.90
C ARG A 13 3.02 1.97 4.78
N TYR A 14 2.84 3.01 3.99
CA TYR A 14 1.93 3.02 2.85
C TYR A 14 2.67 3.35 1.55
N VAL A 15 1.99 3.12 0.43
CA VAL A 15 2.42 3.52 -0.91
C VAL A 15 1.28 4.29 -1.58
N VAL A 16 1.60 5.14 -2.53
CA VAL A 16 0.63 5.85 -3.37
C VAL A 16 0.92 5.47 -4.81
N VAL A 17 -0.11 5.08 -5.56
CA VAL A 17 0.04 4.56 -6.93
C VAL A 17 -0.90 5.33 -7.83
N LYS A 18 -0.37 6.06 -8.82
CA LYS A 18 -1.19 6.70 -9.86
C LYS A 18 -1.22 5.83 -11.11
N ALA A 19 -2.40 5.49 -11.60
CA ALA A 19 -2.56 4.78 -12.87
C ALA A 19 -2.23 5.70 -14.06
N LEU A 20 -1.33 5.24 -14.94
CA LEU A 20 -0.95 5.95 -16.17
C LEU A 20 -1.72 5.48 -17.41
N GLU A 21 -2.44 4.36 -17.29
CA GLU A 21 -3.29 3.76 -18.31
C GLU A 21 -4.47 3.05 -17.64
N ASP A 22 -5.52 2.74 -18.40
CA ASP A 22 -6.72 2.07 -17.89
C ASP A 22 -6.45 0.60 -17.53
N GLY A 23 -7.06 0.15 -16.44
CA GLY A 23 -7.02 -1.27 -16.05
C GLY A 23 -5.75 -1.67 -15.31
N VAL A 24 -5.03 -0.74 -14.70
CA VAL A 24 -3.94 -1.05 -13.75
C VAL A 24 -4.51 -1.86 -12.58
N VAL A 25 -3.85 -2.95 -12.20
CA VAL A 25 -4.31 -3.81 -11.10
C VAL A 25 -3.29 -3.82 -9.96
N ILE A 26 -3.72 -3.40 -8.78
CA ILE A 26 -2.95 -3.49 -7.54
C ILE A 26 -3.34 -4.79 -6.82
N MET A 27 -2.37 -5.66 -6.56
CA MET A 27 -2.61 -6.94 -5.87
C MET A 27 -2.09 -6.89 -4.44
N GLY A 28 -3.00 -7.00 -3.47
CA GLY A 28 -2.64 -7.19 -2.07
C GLY A 28 -2.30 -8.63 -1.77
N LEU A 29 -1.10 -8.86 -1.23
CA LEU A 29 -0.62 -10.19 -0.86
C LEU A 29 -0.76 -10.43 0.65
N THR A 30 -1.02 -11.68 1.03
CA THR A 30 -1.01 -12.08 2.45
C THR A 30 0.38 -11.97 3.05
N ARG A 31 0.47 -11.44 4.27
CA ARG A 31 1.67 -11.55 5.11
C ARG A 31 1.66 -12.91 5.83
N GLY A 32 2.83 -13.52 6.00
CA GLY A 32 2.98 -14.75 6.79
C GLY A 32 3.77 -15.81 6.03
N LYS A 33 3.55 -17.08 6.39
CA LYS A 33 4.25 -18.23 5.81
C LYS A 33 3.94 -18.41 4.32
N ASP A 34 2.70 -18.15 3.92
CA ASP A 34 2.24 -18.28 2.55
C ASP A 34 2.00 -16.91 1.93
N THR A 35 2.46 -16.72 0.68
CA THR A 35 2.25 -15.49 -0.10
C THR A 35 1.27 -15.79 -1.23
N ARG A 36 0.03 -15.29 -1.08
CA ARG A 36 -1.02 -15.43 -2.09
C ARG A 36 -1.79 -14.13 -2.25
N SER A 37 -2.46 -13.96 -3.40
CA SER A 37 -3.37 -12.83 -3.61
C SER A 37 -4.56 -12.91 -2.65
N HIS A 38 -4.90 -11.78 -2.05
CA HIS A 38 -6.03 -11.65 -1.12
C HIS A 38 -7.07 -10.66 -1.64
N HIS A 39 -6.61 -9.55 -2.24
CA HIS A 39 -7.47 -8.61 -2.93
C HIS A 39 -6.79 -8.09 -4.19
N SER A 40 -7.61 -7.61 -5.12
CA SER A 40 -7.17 -6.89 -6.30
C SER A 40 -7.97 -5.60 -6.37
N GLU A 41 -7.30 -4.47 -6.53
CA GLU A 41 -7.92 -3.18 -6.85
C GLU A 41 -7.63 -2.86 -8.31
N ARG A 42 -8.62 -2.35 -9.04
CA ARG A 42 -8.44 -1.92 -10.44
C ARG A 42 -8.56 -0.40 -10.49
N LEU A 43 -7.62 0.24 -11.17
CA LEU A 43 -7.59 1.66 -11.40
C LEU A 43 -7.72 1.97 -12.89
N ASP A 44 -8.53 2.99 -13.19
CA ASP A 44 -8.60 3.63 -14.50
C ASP A 44 -7.55 4.75 -14.61
N ALA A 45 -7.23 5.20 -15.82
CA ALA A 45 -6.17 6.17 -16.06
C ALA A 45 -6.41 7.47 -15.28
N GLY A 46 -5.42 7.86 -14.47
CA GLY A 46 -5.47 9.06 -13.65
C GLY A 46 -5.97 8.86 -12.22
N GLU A 47 -6.55 7.71 -11.88
CA GLU A 47 -6.90 7.35 -10.50
C GLU A 47 -5.63 7.13 -9.64
N VAL A 48 -5.76 7.37 -8.33
CA VAL A 48 -4.67 7.34 -7.33
C VAL A 48 -5.11 6.61 -6.06
#